data_AF-A0AA43EP53-F1
#
_entry.id   AF-A0AA43EP53-F1
#
_cell.length_a   1.000
_cell.length_b   1.000
_cell.length_c   1.000
_cell.angle_alpha   90.00
_cell.angle_beta   90.00
_cell.angle_gamma   90.00
#
_symmetry.space_group_name_H-M   'P 1'
#
loop_
_entity.id
_entity.type
_entity.pdbx_description
1 polymer ?
#
loop_
_entity_poly.entity_id
_entity_poly.type
_entity_poly.pdbx_seq_one_letter_code
_entity_poly.pdbx_strand_id
1 'polypeptide(L)'
;HLYITPSGWRKTIVHPEHVIRLEIVSNPATGVKVPKVGAEQKPSGELWMHWNLQRDSKKTRTVVHVHATHVVAAIYAGIDLQAISEEFPEISRYTRVGPTVPTLPALSRQLADVTAECLGVREDGTLSFDIVGQANHGVCAIAMDPWAAYEHIERLDHICEIVLKSGVGARRGD
;
A
#
# COMPACT_ATOMS: atom_id res chain seq x y z
N HIS A 1 -18.23 -7.69 1.50
CA HIS A 1 -17.85 -7.43 0.10
C HIS A 1 -16.52 -6.71 0.09
N LEU A 2 -15.73 -6.90 -0.97
CA LEU A 2 -14.52 -6.13 -1.26
C LEU A 2 -14.75 -5.37 -2.57
N TYR A 3 -14.37 -4.10 -2.62
CA TYR A 3 -14.42 -3.28 -3.84
C TYR A 3 -12.99 -3.05 -4.33
N ILE A 4 -12.75 -3.29 -5.61
CA ILE A 4 -11.40 -3.20 -6.18
C ILE A 4 -11.45 -2.74 -7.63
N THR A 5 -10.40 -2.06 -8.08
CA THR A 5 -10.25 -1.66 -9.49
C THR A 5 -10.09 -2.86 -10.41
N PRO A 6 -10.47 -2.74 -11.69
CA PRO A 6 -10.23 -3.77 -12.69
C PRO A 6 -8.76 -3.80 -13.13
N SER A 7 -8.26 -4.97 -13.51
CA SER A 7 -6.90 -5.15 -14.03
C SER A 7 -6.76 -4.63 -15.46
N GLY A 8 -5.60 -4.04 -15.76
CA GLY A 8 -5.24 -3.59 -17.11
C GLY A 8 -5.87 -2.26 -17.55
N TRP A 9 -6.52 -1.53 -16.64
CA TRP A 9 -7.12 -0.23 -16.93
C TRP A 9 -6.15 0.92 -16.64
N ARG A 10 -6.18 1.95 -17.50
CA ARG A 10 -5.45 3.19 -17.23
C ARG A 10 -6.14 3.94 -16.11
N LYS A 11 -5.38 4.41 -15.11
CA LYS A 11 -5.92 5.11 -13.93
C LYS A 11 -6.77 6.34 -14.29
N THR A 12 -6.45 7.02 -15.40
CA THR A 12 -7.15 8.23 -15.87
C THR A 12 -8.55 8.00 -16.46
N ILE A 13 -8.94 6.74 -16.68
CA ILE A 13 -10.24 6.36 -17.27
C ILE A 13 -11.01 5.36 -16.40
N VAL A 14 -10.60 5.21 -15.13
CA VAL A 14 -11.37 4.44 -14.16
C VAL A 14 -12.52 5.31 -13.67
N HIS A 15 -13.74 4.88 -13.93
CA HIS A 15 -14.97 5.48 -13.42
C HIS A 15 -15.56 4.57 -12.32
N PRO A 16 -16.42 5.09 -11.44
CA PRO A 16 -17.05 4.29 -10.38
C PRO A 16 -17.74 3.01 -10.90
N GLU A 17 -18.30 3.05 -12.09
CA GLU A 17 -18.98 1.93 -12.76
C GLU A 17 -18.02 0.78 -13.12
N HIS A 18 -16.72 1.06 -13.20
CA HIS A 18 -15.69 0.05 -13.47
C HIS A 18 -15.26 -0.70 -12.20
N VAL A 19 -15.65 -0.23 -11.01
CA VAL A 19 -15.25 -0.85 -9.73
C VAL A 19 -15.88 -2.24 -9.62
N ILE A 20 -15.04 -3.25 -9.41
CA ILE A 20 -15.48 -4.64 -9.26
C ILE A 20 -15.86 -4.88 -7.80
N ARG A 21 -17.09 -5.31 -7.57
CA ARG A 21 -17.59 -5.79 -6.28
C ARG A 21 -17.40 -7.31 -6.18
N LEU A 22 -16.59 -7.73 -5.22
CA LEU A 22 -16.34 -9.14 -4.90
C LEU A 22 -17.11 -9.55 -3.64
N GLU A 23 -17.79 -10.68 -3.71
CA GLU A 23 -18.38 -11.33 -2.54
C GLU A 23 -17.27 -11.91 -1.65
N ILE A 24 -17.45 -11.86 -0.33
CA ILE A 24 -16.53 -12.52 0.60
C ILE A 24 -17.23 -13.79 1.07
N VAL A 25 -16.66 -14.94 0.76
CA VAL A 25 -17.21 -16.27 1.12
C VAL A 25 -16.29 -16.96 2.11
N SER A 26 -16.83 -17.87 2.92
CA SER A 26 -16.01 -18.75 3.75
C SER A 26 -15.56 -19.94 2.91
N ASN A 27 -14.27 -20.26 2.92
CA ASN A 27 -13.74 -21.47 2.31
C ASN A 27 -14.32 -22.69 3.05
N PRO A 28 -15.04 -23.60 2.38
CA PRO A 28 -15.69 -24.74 3.05
C PRO A 28 -14.72 -25.69 3.76
N ALA A 29 -13.46 -25.78 3.30
CA ALA A 29 -12.46 -26.69 3.87
C ALA A 29 -11.72 -26.07 5.07
N THR A 30 -11.47 -24.76 5.05
CA THR A 30 -10.63 -24.10 6.07
C THR A 30 -11.40 -23.14 6.97
N GLY A 31 -12.65 -22.80 6.62
CA GLY A 31 -13.44 -21.76 7.28
C GLY A 31 -12.96 -20.33 6.99
N VAL A 32 -11.78 -20.16 6.39
CA VAL A 32 -11.14 -18.86 6.15
C VAL A 32 -11.94 -18.05 5.12
N LYS A 33 -12.19 -16.78 5.41
CA LYS A 33 -12.85 -15.86 4.48
C LYS A 33 -11.93 -15.55 3.29
N VAL A 34 -12.48 -15.53 2.09
CA VAL A 34 -11.77 -15.20 0.85
C VAL A 34 -12.67 -14.40 -0.11
N PRO A 35 -12.10 -13.49 -0.93
CA PRO A 35 -12.84 -12.86 -2.00
C PRO A 35 -13.14 -13.88 -3.11
N LYS A 36 -14.40 -14.02 -3.48
CA LYS A 36 -14.85 -14.86 -4.60
C LYS A 36 -14.73 -14.07 -5.89
N VAL A 37 -13.88 -14.54 -6.81
CA VAL A 37 -13.72 -13.98 -8.15
C VAL A 37 -14.51 -14.85 -9.13
N GLY A 38 -15.53 -14.27 -9.77
CA GLY A 38 -16.28 -14.92 -10.82
C GLY A 38 -15.47 -15.08 -12.11
N ALA A 39 -15.86 -16.02 -12.99
CA ALA A 39 -15.12 -16.37 -14.20
C ALA A 39 -14.85 -15.18 -15.15
N GLU A 40 -15.77 -14.21 -15.20
CA GLU A 40 -15.65 -13.02 -16.05
C GLU A 40 -15.03 -11.80 -15.34
N GLN A 41 -14.87 -11.87 -14.01
CA GLN A 41 -14.34 -10.76 -13.22
C GLN A 41 -12.81 -10.71 -13.33
N LYS A 42 -12.28 -9.54 -13.68
CA LYS A 42 -10.84 -9.28 -13.78
C LYS A 42 -10.42 -8.20 -12.78
N PRO A 43 -10.41 -8.50 -11.45
CA PRO A 43 -9.93 -7.55 -10.44
C PRO A 43 -8.45 -7.25 -10.63
N SER A 44 -7.96 -6.19 -9.99
CA SER A 44 -6.53 -5.85 -9.92
C SER A 44 -5.68 -7.09 -9.68
N GLY A 45 -4.55 -7.18 -10.39
CA GLY A 45 -3.59 -8.28 -10.21
C GLY A 45 -3.03 -8.36 -8.78
N GLU A 46 -3.13 -7.26 -8.02
CA GLU A 46 -2.68 -7.18 -6.63
C GLU A 46 -3.81 -7.42 -5.61
N LEU A 47 -4.90 -8.08 -6.03
CA LEU A 47 -6.04 -8.43 -5.17
C LEU A 47 -5.63 -8.94 -3.79
N TRP A 48 -4.61 -9.78 -3.73
CA TRP A 48 -4.19 -10.42 -2.49
C TRP A 48 -3.48 -9.48 -1.53
N MET A 49 -2.76 -8.48 -2.03
CA MET A 49 -2.22 -7.40 -1.21
C MET A 49 -3.38 -6.62 -0.58
N HIS A 50 -4.34 -6.17 -1.40
CA HIS A 50 -5.53 -5.47 -0.90
C HIS A 50 -6.35 -6.31 0.10
N TRP A 51 -6.47 -7.63 -0.13
CA TRP A 51 -7.20 -8.54 0.75
C TRP A 51 -6.52 -8.72 2.10
N ASN A 52 -5.21 -9.03 2.11
CA ASN A 52 -4.44 -9.25 3.33
C ASN A 52 -4.51 -8.03 4.26
N LEU A 53 -4.50 -6.82 3.67
CA LEU A 53 -4.56 -5.57 4.42
C LEU A 53 -5.94 -5.22 4.98
N GLN A 54 -7.02 -5.91 4.58
CA GLN A 54 -8.40 -5.56 4.95
C GLN A 54 -9.17 -6.68 5.65
N ARG A 55 -8.83 -7.96 5.41
CA ARG A 55 -9.67 -9.12 5.77
C ARG A 55 -10.04 -9.21 7.25
N ASP A 56 -9.15 -8.79 8.13
CA ASP A 56 -9.30 -8.87 9.59
C ASP A 56 -9.78 -7.54 10.20
N SER A 57 -9.92 -6.48 9.40
CA SER A 57 -10.36 -5.17 9.89
C SER A 57 -11.84 -5.18 10.29
N LYS A 58 -12.12 -4.68 11.50
CA LYS A 58 -13.49 -4.49 12.01
C LYS A 58 -14.11 -3.16 11.59
N LYS A 59 -13.34 -2.28 10.94
CA LYS A 59 -13.76 -0.95 10.50
C LYS A 59 -13.68 -0.85 8.98
N THR A 60 -14.39 0.11 8.41
CA THR A 60 -14.16 0.51 7.01
C THR A 60 -12.70 0.90 6.85
N ARG A 61 -12.06 0.32 5.83
CA ARG A 61 -10.66 0.51 5.50
C ARG A 61 -10.54 0.63 3.99
N THR A 62 -9.64 1.50 3.55
CA THR A 62 -9.27 1.65 2.14
C THR A 62 -7.77 1.41 2.00
N VAL A 63 -7.38 0.75 0.92
CA VAL A 63 -5.99 0.52 0.54
C VAL A 63 -5.75 1.21 -0.80
N VAL A 64 -4.75 2.08 -0.85
CA VAL A 64 -4.33 2.77 -2.08
C VAL A 64 -2.90 2.35 -2.40
N HIS A 65 -2.71 1.80 -3.61
CA HIS A 65 -1.39 1.50 -4.14
C HIS A 65 -1.16 2.29 -5.43
N VAL A 66 -0.04 3.00 -5.50
CA VAL A 66 0.40 3.79 -6.66
C VAL A 66 1.91 3.74 -6.81
N HIS A 67 2.39 4.17 -7.97
CA HIS A 67 3.83 4.30 -8.24
C HIS A 67 4.23 5.76 -8.03
N ALA A 68 4.30 6.19 -6.77
CA ALA A 68 4.72 7.55 -6.42
C ALA A 68 6.20 7.75 -6.77
N THR A 69 6.47 8.65 -7.71
CA THR A 69 7.77 8.76 -8.39
C THR A 69 8.91 9.03 -7.42
N HIS A 70 8.72 9.95 -6.47
CA HIS A 70 9.78 10.37 -5.57
C HIS A 70 9.99 9.38 -4.45
N VAL A 71 8.93 8.71 -3.97
CA VAL A 71 9.07 7.59 -3.03
C VAL A 71 9.93 6.48 -3.64
N VAL A 72 9.62 6.07 -4.88
CA VAL A 72 10.40 5.03 -5.57
C VAL A 72 11.84 5.48 -5.81
N ALA A 73 12.05 6.74 -6.23
CA ALA A 73 13.39 7.29 -6.43
C ALA A 73 14.21 7.37 -5.12
N ALA A 74 13.57 7.72 -4.00
CA ALA A 74 14.22 7.78 -2.69
C ALA A 74 14.67 6.38 -2.23
N ILE A 75 13.78 5.38 -2.32
CA ILE A 75 14.15 3.99 -2.02
C ILE A 75 15.31 3.53 -2.93
N TYR A 76 15.25 3.84 -4.23
CA TYR A 76 16.29 3.50 -5.19
C TYR A 76 17.64 4.16 -4.85
N ALA A 77 17.62 5.38 -4.29
CA ALA A 77 18.80 6.08 -3.81
C ALA A 77 19.34 5.55 -2.47
N GLY A 78 18.70 4.54 -1.88
CA GLY A 78 19.09 3.98 -0.57
C GLY A 78 18.66 4.84 0.62
N ILE A 79 17.66 5.70 0.44
CA ILE A 79 17.12 6.53 1.52
C ILE A 79 16.16 5.71 2.37
N ASP A 80 16.35 5.76 3.69
CA ASP A 80 15.43 5.19 4.66
C ASP A 80 14.21 6.10 4.83
N LEU A 81 13.04 5.62 4.37
CA LEU A 81 11.77 6.34 4.42
C LEU A 81 11.31 6.63 5.86
N GLN A 82 11.60 5.75 6.82
CA GLN A 82 11.22 5.99 8.21
C GLN A 82 12.07 7.11 8.78
N ALA A 83 13.39 7.05 8.57
CA ALA A 83 14.32 8.06 9.05
C ALA A 83 13.99 9.46 8.51
N ILE A 84 13.78 9.60 7.19
CA ILE A 84 13.43 10.91 6.63
C ILE A 84 12.06 11.39 7.11
N SER A 85 11.09 10.50 7.33
CA SER A 85 9.76 10.93 7.78
C SER A 85 9.80 11.60 9.15
N GLU A 86 10.70 11.19 10.03
CA GLU A 86 10.88 11.80 11.36
C GLU A 86 11.48 13.22 11.29
N GLU A 87 12.22 13.55 10.22
CA GLU A 87 12.83 14.88 10.04
C GLU A 87 11.81 15.95 9.62
N PHE A 88 10.63 15.56 9.13
CA PHE A 88 9.62 16.47 8.56
C PHE A 88 8.30 16.46 9.37
N PRO A 89 7.97 17.55 10.12
CA PRO A 89 6.76 17.62 10.94
C PRO A 89 5.43 17.43 10.17
N GLU A 90 5.40 17.73 8.87
CA GLU A 90 4.22 17.57 8.02
C GLU A 90 3.83 16.11 7.80
N ILE A 91 4.75 15.16 7.98
CA ILE A 91 4.48 13.71 7.87
C ILE A 91 4.50 13.02 9.24
N SER A 92 5.51 13.25 10.09
CA SER A 92 5.69 12.52 11.36
C SER A 92 4.52 12.72 12.34
N ARG A 93 3.81 13.85 12.24
CA ARG A 93 2.61 14.11 13.07
C ARG A 93 1.38 13.31 12.66
N TYR A 94 1.29 12.87 11.41
CA TYR A 94 0.04 12.38 10.82
C TYR A 94 0.16 10.99 10.17
N THR A 95 1.38 10.52 9.89
CA THR A 95 1.62 9.31 9.11
C THR A 95 2.71 8.48 9.75
N ARG A 96 2.37 7.24 10.13
CA ARG A 96 3.33 6.26 10.61
C ARG A 96 3.89 5.49 9.42
N VAL A 97 5.13 5.78 9.03
CA VAL A 97 5.82 5.11 7.92
C VAL A 97 6.40 3.78 8.43
N GLY A 98 6.07 2.67 7.76
CA GLY A 98 6.62 1.34 8.06
C GLY A 98 7.92 1.05 7.32
N PRO A 99 8.60 -0.06 7.65
CA PRO A 99 9.80 -0.49 6.95
C PRO A 99 9.52 -0.74 5.47
N THR A 100 10.53 -0.47 4.63
CA THR A 100 10.42 -0.68 3.18
C THR A 100 10.31 -2.17 2.86
N VAL A 101 9.32 -2.53 2.04
CA VAL A 101 9.17 -3.88 1.50
C VAL A 101 10.31 -4.14 0.51
N PRO A 102 11.07 -5.26 0.63
CA PRO A 102 12.16 -5.58 -0.28
C PRO A 102 11.66 -5.83 -1.72
N THR A 103 12.61 -5.89 -2.67
CA THR A 103 12.25 -6.19 -4.07
C THR A 103 11.69 -7.61 -4.17
N LEU A 104 10.41 -7.71 -4.53
CA LEU A 104 9.67 -8.98 -4.68
C LEU A 104 8.93 -8.97 -6.02
N PRO A 105 8.64 -10.14 -6.62
CA PRO A 105 7.89 -10.21 -7.87
C PRO A 105 6.51 -9.56 -7.71
N ALA A 106 6.16 -8.64 -8.62
CA ALA A 106 4.85 -8.02 -8.66
C ALA A 106 3.73 -9.07 -8.78
N LEU A 107 2.55 -8.77 -8.23
CA LEU A 107 1.37 -9.65 -8.21
C LEU A 107 1.54 -10.95 -7.40
N SER A 108 2.70 -11.19 -6.79
CA SER A 108 2.97 -12.42 -6.05
C SER A 108 2.28 -12.43 -4.68
N ARG A 109 2.06 -13.65 -4.17
CA ARG A 109 1.62 -13.85 -2.78
C ARG A 109 2.62 -13.32 -1.77
N GLN A 110 3.90 -13.55 -2.04
CA GLN A 110 4.97 -13.09 -1.18
C GLN A 110 4.97 -11.56 -1.04
N LEU A 111 4.77 -10.81 -2.14
CA LEU A 111 4.63 -9.35 -2.07
C LEU A 111 3.44 -8.96 -1.18
N ALA A 112 2.30 -9.64 -1.32
CA ALA A 112 1.11 -9.37 -0.51
C ALA A 112 1.33 -9.66 0.98
N ASP A 113 2.03 -10.73 1.31
CA ASP A 113 2.29 -11.16 2.69
C ASP A 113 3.31 -10.22 3.35
N VAL A 114 4.45 -9.95 2.70
CA VAL A 114 5.49 -9.05 3.23
C VAL A 114 4.99 -7.61 3.32
N THR A 115 4.13 -7.16 2.39
CA THR A 115 3.50 -5.83 2.52
C THR A 115 2.62 -5.73 3.77
N ALA A 116 1.89 -6.80 4.11
CA ALA A 116 1.09 -6.83 5.35
C ALA A 116 1.96 -6.88 6.61
N GLU A 117 3.07 -7.61 6.58
CA GLU A 117 4.07 -7.63 7.66
C GLU A 117 4.69 -6.25 7.88
N CYS A 118 5.14 -5.58 6.82
CA CYS A 118 5.72 -4.24 6.89
C CYS A 118 4.71 -3.18 7.37
N LEU A 119 3.42 -3.31 7.05
CA LEU A 119 2.37 -2.46 7.61
C LEU A 119 1.99 -2.84 9.06
N GLY A 120 2.50 -3.96 9.56
CA GLY A 120 2.22 -4.48 10.89
C GLY A 120 0.75 -4.84 11.08
N VAL A 121 0.14 -5.50 10.10
CA VAL A 121 -1.21 -6.05 10.23
C VAL A 121 -1.23 -7.13 11.31
N ARG A 122 -2.06 -6.95 12.33
CA ARG A 122 -2.25 -7.91 13.42
C ARG A 122 -3.51 -8.74 13.22
N GLU A 123 -3.62 -9.85 13.95
CA GLU A 123 -4.77 -10.76 13.90
C GLU A 123 -6.11 -10.08 14.31
N ASP A 124 -6.05 -9.05 15.15
CA ASP A 124 -7.22 -8.25 15.54
C ASP A 124 -7.62 -7.21 14.47
N GLY A 125 -6.89 -7.18 13.35
CA GLY A 125 -7.05 -6.27 12.23
C GLY A 125 -6.40 -4.90 12.43
N THR A 126 -5.73 -4.63 13.55
CA THR A 126 -5.03 -3.36 13.78
C THR A 126 -3.75 -3.25 12.95
N LEU A 127 -3.26 -2.01 12.79
CA LEU A 127 -2.07 -1.67 11.99
C LEU A 127 -1.06 -0.92 12.86
N SER A 128 0.21 -1.30 12.74
CA SER A 128 1.32 -0.53 13.32
C SER A 128 1.63 0.73 12.50
N PHE A 129 1.47 0.64 11.17
CA PHE A 129 1.85 1.70 10.23
C PHE A 129 0.71 2.03 9.24
N ASP A 130 0.76 3.23 8.69
CA ASP A 130 -0.24 3.75 7.75
C ASP A 130 0.21 3.60 6.28
N ILE A 131 1.52 3.58 6.04
CA ILE A 131 2.10 3.54 4.70
C ILE A 131 3.43 2.77 4.67
N VAL A 132 3.69 2.07 3.56
CA VAL A 132 4.99 1.42 3.29
C VAL A 132 5.43 1.67 1.85
N GLY A 133 6.72 1.93 1.67
CA GLY A 133 7.37 1.88 0.38
C GLY A 133 7.59 0.43 -0.08
N GLN A 134 7.56 0.20 -1.38
CA GLN A 134 7.83 -1.10 -2.01
C GLN A 134 8.98 -0.93 -3.01
N ALA A 135 10.14 -1.50 -2.69
CA ALA A 135 11.37 -1.29 -3.45
C ALA A 135 11.20 -1.67 -4.93
N ASN A 136 11.63 -0.77 -5.82
CA ASN A 136 11.52 -0.91 -7.28
C ASN A 136 10.09 -1.11 -7.80
N HIS A 137 9.07 -0.71 -7.04
CA HIS A 137 7.68 -0.94 -7.39
C HIS A 137 6.78 0.28 -7.17
N GLY A 138 6.62 0.73 -5.93
CA GLY A 138 5.64 1.77 -5.61
C GLY A 138 5.49 2.00 -4.11
N VAL A 139 4.28 2.40 -3.72
CA VAL A 139 3.91 2.69 -2.33
C VAL A 139 2.49 2.21 -2.07
N CYS A 140 2.25 1.68 -0.87
CA CYS A 140 0.95 1.21 -0.43
C CYS A 140 0.57 1.88 0.89
N ALA A 141 -0.59 2.53 0.92
CA ALA A 141 -1.11 3.22 2.10
C ALA A 141 -2.51 2.76 2.47
N ILE A 142 -2.84 2.89 3.76
CA ILE A 142 -4.11 2.49 4.34
C ILE A 142 -4.70 3.64 5.15
N ALA A 143 -6.00 3.90 4.97
CA ALA A 143 -6.76 4.80 5.84
C ALA A 143 -8.24 4.39 5.89
N MET A 144 -9.09 5.26 6.45
CA MET A 144 -10.53 5.04 6.54
C MET A 144 -11.26 5.22 5.20
N ASP A 145 -10.70 6.03 4.29
CA ASP A 145 -11.25 6.33 2.98
C ASP A 145 -10.12 6.55 1.94
N PRO A 146 -10.43 6.58 0.62
CA PRO A 146 -9.42 6.73 -0.43
C PRO A 146 -8.62 8.04 -0.38
N TRP A 147 -9.23 9.13 0.07
CA TRP A 147 -8.58 10.44 0.12
C TRP A 147 -7.56 10.48 1.25
N ALA A 148 -7.95 10.05 2.46
CA ALA A 148 -7.04 9.96 3.60
C ALA A 148 -5.85 9.02 3.30
N ALA A 149 -6.09 7.88 2.62
CA ALA A 149 -5.02 6.97 2.23
C ALA A 149 -4.07 7.61 1.20
N TYR A 150 -4.61 8.39 0.27
CA TYR A 150 -3.82 9.13 -0.70
C TYR A 150 -3.04 10.29 -0.07
N GLU A 151 -3.57 10.95 0.96
CA GLU A 151 -2.83 11.99 1.69
C GLU A 151 -1.56 11.47 2.37
N HIS A 152 -1.57 10.23 2.89
CA HIS A 152 -0.33 9.61 3.39
C HIS A 152 0.71 9.46 2.28
N ILE A 153 0.28 9.11 1.07
CA ILE A 153 1.15 8.98 -0.11
C ILE A 153 1.66 10.34 -0.57
N GLU A 154 0.79 11.34 -0.65
CA GLU A 154 1.13 12.69 -1.11
C GLU A 154 2.15 13.36 -0.18
N ARG A 155 1.95 13.28 1.15
CA ARG A 155 2.93 13.76 2.14
C ARG A 155 4.28 13.07 2.00
N LEU A 156 4.29 11.74 1.87
CA LEU A 156 5.54 10.97 1.75
C LEU A 156 6.26 11.27 0.43
N ASP A 157 5.54 11.34 -0.69
CA ASP A 157 6.12 11.67 -1.99
C ASP A 157 6.69 13.09 -1.99
N HIS A 158 5.99 14.04 -1.37
CA HIS A 158 6.45 15.42 -1.25
C HIS A 158 7.78 15.55 -0.48
N ILE A 159 7.91 14.90 0.68
CA ILE A 159 9.17 14.96 1.44
C ILE A 159 10.30 14.24 0.70
N CYS A 160 10.00 13.14 -0.02
CA CYS A 160 10.98 12.45 -0.85
C CYS A 160 11.47 13.36 -1.99
N GLU A 161 10.59 14.13 -2.61
CA GLU A 161 10.94 15.13 -3.63
C GLU A 161 11.89 16.19 -3.06
N ILE A 162 11.59 16.72 -1.88
CA ILE A 162 12.44 17.70 -1.19
C ILE A 162 13.83 17.12 -0.93
N VAL A 163 13.90 15.93 -0.32
CA VAL A 163 15.19 15.28 0.00
C VAL A 163 16.00 15.04 -1.26
N LEU A 164 15.39 14.48 -2.31
CA LEU A 164 16.07 14.22 -3.58
C LEU A 164 16.58 15.50 -4.24
N LYS A 165 15.80 16.59 -4.20
CA LYS A 165 16.18 17.89 -4.77
C LYS A 165 17.20 18.65 -3.92
N SER A 166 17.29 18.36 -2.62
CA SER A 166 18.25 19.02 -1.72
C SER A 166 19.72 18.69 -2.04
N GLY A 167 19.96 17.57 -2.75
CA GLY A 167 21.30 17.07 -3.02
C GLY A 167 21.98 16.41 -1.81
N VAL A 168 21.30 16.31 -0.67
CA VAL A 168 21.75 15.52 0.48
C VAL A 168 21.62 14.05 0.11
N GLY A 169 22.74 13.40 -0.22
CA GLY A 169 22.76 11.97 -0.52
C GLY A 169 22.33 11.12 0.67
N ALA A 170 22.04 9.83 0.44
CA ALA A 170 21.80 8.89 1.52
C ALA A 170 22.97 8.97 2.52
N ARG A 171 22.68 9.39 3.76
CA ARG A 171 23.68 9.45 4.82
C ARG A 171 24.12 8.01 5.05
N ARG A 172 25.27 7.63 4.48
CA ARG A 172 25.92 6.37 4.82
C ARG A 172 26.27 6.51 6.31
N GLY A 173 25.66 5.67 7.15
CA GLY A 173 26.08 5.57 8.53
C GLY A 173 27.56 5.20 8.52
N ASP A 174 28.37 6.07 9.12
CA ASP A 174 29.75 5.75 9.52
C ASP A 174 29.74 4.75 10.69
#